data_AF-A0A9E3UPD9-F1
#
_entry.id   AF-A0A9E3UPD9-F1
#
_cell.length_a   1.000
_cell.length_b   1.000
_cell.length_c   1.000
_cell.angle_alpha   90.00
_cell.angle_beta   90.00
_cell.angle_gamma   90.00
#
_symmetry.space_group_name_H-M   'P 1'
#
loop_
_entity.id
_entity.type
_entity.pdbx_description
1 polymer ?
#
loop_
_entity_poly.entity_id
_entity_poly.type
_entity_poly.pdbx_seq_one_letter_code
_entity_poly.pdbx_strand_id
1 'polypeptide(L)'
;MSTGAAASVSRFSPLLLALTLPVLAGCADGSLGGPGTGWSRAPDLSVYASMNLYGRTAREQSMLCGGFSPASVRAHWERDFGARESAVAARLIARHGADAVRGAEVDAGRSVDCPEVPDLHWRHQHARLLRLLEMRLGLA
;
A
#
# COMPACT_ATOMS: atom_id res chain seq x y z
N MET A 1 -34.56 2.30 70.44
CA MET A 1 -33.45 3.09 69.86
C MET A 1 -32.75 2.19 68.85
N SER A 2 -32.70 2.62 67.57
CA SER A 2 -31.89 2.07 66.47
C SER A 2 -30.40 1.97 66.89
N THR A 3 -29.52 1.12 66.35
CA THR A 3 -29.12 0.81 64.95
C THR A 3 -28.18 -0.42 65.00
N GLY A 4 -28.29 -1.41 64.11
CA GLY A 4 -27.46 -1.57 62.89
C GLY A 4 -26.20 -2.42 63.15
N ALA A 5 -26.12 -3.71 62.74
CA ALA A 5 -25.59 -4.22 61.45
C ALA A 5 -24.10 -3.83 61.22
N ALA A 6 -23.15 -4.67 60.79
CA ALA A 6 -23.15 -5.90 59.99
C ALA A 6 -21.80 -6.65 60.21
N ALA A 7 -21.76 -7.98 60.05
CA ALA A 7 -21.08 -8.73 58.95
C ALA A 7 -19.54 -8.64 58.94
N SER A 8 -18.73 -9.62 58.53
CA SER A 8 -18.85 -10.84 57.73
C SER A 8 -17.49 -11.57 57.90
N VAL A 9 -17.38 -12.85 57.55
CA VAL A 9 -16.43 -13.40 56.55
C VAL A 9 -16.65 -14.92 56.57
N SER A 10 -17.29 -15.43 55.53
CA SER A 10 -17.27 -16.87 55.22
C SER A 10 -16.61 -17.04 53.87
N ARG A 11 -15.50 -17.78 53.85
CA ARG A 11 -14.70 -18.09 52.67
C ARG A 11 -15.48 -19.07 51.81
N PHE A 12 -15.75 -18.72 50.55
CA PHE A 12 -16.30 -19.65 49.57
C PHE A 12 -15.28 -19.94 48.47
N SER A 13 -15.01 -21.24 48.33
CA SER A 13 -14.17 -21.86 47.30
C SER A 13 -14.69 -21.61 45.88
N PRO A 14 -13.79 -21.65 44.89
CA PRO A 14 -14.09 -21.35 43.49
C PRO A 14 -14.64 -22.58 42.75
N LEU A 15 -15.06 -22.34 41.50
CA LEU A 15 -15.56 -23.26 40.48
C LEU A 15 -17.05 -23.59 40.54
N LEU A 16 -17.83 -22.91 39.68
CA LEU A 16 -18.73 -23.53 38.72
C LEU A 16 -19.27 -22.49 37.69
N LEU A 17 -19.19 -22.88 36.41
CA LEU A 17 -20.10 -22.56 35.29
C LEU A 17 -20.18 -21.14 34.68
N ALA A 18 -19.69 -21.02 33.44
CA ALA A 18 -20.44 -20.53 32.26
C ALA A 18 -19.59 -20.73 30.99
N LEU A 19 -19.82 -21.77 30.18
CA LEU A 19 -20.61 -21.75 28.93
C LEU A 19 -20.24 -20.62 27.95
N THR A 20 -19.47 -20.94 26.90
CA THR A 20 -19.71 -20.54 25.49
C THR A 20 -18.80 -21.33 24.53
N LEU A 21 -19.38 -21.96 23.52
CA LEU A 21 -18.79 -22.47 22.27
C LEU A 21 -19.69 -21.90 21.14
N PRO A 22 -19.31 -21.81 19.84
CA PRO A 22 -17.99 -21.74 19.20
C PRO A 22 -17.91 -20.61 18.12
N VAL A 23 -16.73 -20.04 17.82
CA VAL A 23 -16.50 -19.28 16.57
C VAL A 23 -15.11 -19.56 16.02
N LEU A 24 -15.07 -20.01 14.77
CA LEU A 24 -13.86 -20.16 13.94
C LEU A 24 -13.08 -18.85 13.85
N ALA A 25 -11.84 -18.83 14.34
CA ALA A 25 -10.82 -17.91 13.89
C ALA A 25 -9.51 -18.67 13.79
N GLY A 26 -9.18 -19.10 12.57
CA GLY A 26 -7.81 -19.46 12.23
C GLY A 26 -6.94 -18.21 12.34
N CYS A 27 -6.38 -17.97 13.53
CA CYS A 27 -5.27 -17.05 13.67
C CYS A 27 -4.00 -17.88 13.47
N ALA A 28 -3.45 -17.76 12.26
CA ALA A 28 -2.12 -18.23 11.94
C ALA A 28 -1.10 -17.47 12.80
N ASP A 29 -0.82 -18.00 13.99
CA ASP A 29 0.37 -17.63 14.77
C ASP A 29 1.59 -18.33 14.17
N GLY A 30 1.93 -17.90 12.94
CA GLY A 30 3.21 -18.15 12.31
C GLY A 30 4.27 -17.30 13.00
N SER A 31 4.77 -17.82 14.12
CA SER A 31 6.01 -17.43 14.77
C SER A 31 7.13 -17.22 13.76
N LEU A 32 7.49 -15.96 13.47
CA LEU A 32 8.80 -15.52 12.95
C LEU A 32 9.00 -14.04 13.35
N GLY A 33 9.03 -13.81 14.66
CA GLY A 33 9.49 -12.56 15.26
C GLY A 33 11.01 -12.52 15.30
N GLY A 34 11.63 -12.04 14.22
CA GLY A 34 12.99 -11.48 14.27
C GLY A 34 12.90 -9.96 14.20
N PRO A 35 13.68 -9.19 14.97
CA PRO A 35 13.76 -7.73 14.82
C PRO A 35 14.57 -7.40 13.56
N GLY A 36 13.97 -7.63 12.40
CA GLY A 36 14.44 -7.11 11.13
C GLY A 36 13.92 -5.69 10.96
N THR A 37 14.83 -4.76 10.70
CA THR A 37 14.56 -3.38 10.28
C THR A 37 13.30 -3.26 9.41
N GLY A 38 12.41 -2.30 9.72
CA GLY A 38 11.08 -2.10 9.14
C GLY A 38 11.00 -1.73 7.64
N TRP A 39 11.78 -2.39 6.78
CA TRP A 39 11.66 -2.34 5.33
C TRP A 39 10.60 -3.35 4.88
N SER A 40 9.43 -2.78 4.52
CA SER A 40 8.25 -3.33 3.83
C SER A 40 8.20 -4.84 3.56
N ARG A 41 7.12 -5.49 4.04
CA ARG A 41 6.77 -6.91 3.77
C ARG A 41 6.51 -7.24 2.29
N ALA A 42 6.61 -6.29 1.37
CA ALA A 42 6.51 -6.50 -0.07
C ALA A 42 7.34 -5.45 -0.84
N PRO A 43 8.61 -5.70 -1.18
CA PRO A 43 9.46 -4.72 -1.87
C PRO A 43 8.89 -4.31 -3.23
N ASP A 44 8.18 -5.21 -3.91
CA ASP A 44 7.56 -4.92 -5.21
C ASP A 44 6.45 -3.87 -5.10
N LEU A 45 5.68 -3.87 -4.00
CA LEU A 45 4.64 -2.86 -3.76
C LEU A 45 5.24 -1.48 -3.47
N SER A 46 6.38 -1.41 -2.77
CA SER A 46 7.09 -0.13 -2.55
C SER A 46 7.68 0.44 -3.84
N VAL A 47 8.18 -0.43 -4.73
CA VAL A 47 8.63 -0.02 -6.06
C VAL A 47 7.45 0.44 -6.92
N TYR A 48 6.33 -0.28 -6.89
CA TYR A 48 5.10 0.09 -7.59
C TYR A 48 4.55 1.44 -7.12
N ALA A 49 4.53 1.69 -5.81
CA ALA A 49 4.15 2.98 -5.23
C ALA A 49 5.04 4.12 -5.77
N SER A 50 6.36 3.90 -5.79
CA SER A 50 7.32 4.89 -6.29
C SER A 50 7.17 5.12 -7.81
N MET A 51 6.93 4.06 -8.57
CA MET A 51 6.66 4.13 -10.01
C MET A 51 5.44 5.00 -10.30
N ASN A 52 4.35 4.80 -9.56
CA ASN A 52 3.12 5.58 -9.72
C ASN A 52 3.30 7.04 -9.30
N LEU A 53 4.03 7.30 -8.21
CA LEU A 53 4.38 8.65 -7.79
C LEU A 53 5.12 9.41 -8.90
N TYR A 54 6.18 8.81 -9.46
CA TYR A 54 6.94 9.43 -10.55
C TYR A 54 6.11 9.61 -11.82
N GLY A 55 5.25 8.64 -12.15
CA GLY A 55 4.38 8.73 -13.32
C GLY A 55 3.37 9.87 -13.20
N ARG A 56 2.77 10.02 -12.01
CA ARG A 56 1.88 11.16 -11.73
C ARG A 56 2.62 12.49 -11.81
N THR A 57 3.75 12.63 -11.12
CA THR A 57 4.54 13.89 -11.14
C THR A 57 4.94 14.26 -12.56
N ALA A 58 5.35 13.30 -13.40
CA ALA A 58 5.68 13.56 -14.80
C ALA A 58 4.48 14.10 -15.59
N ARG A 59 3.28 13.52 -15.38
CA ARG A 59 2.05 13.97 -16.03
C ARG A 59 1.61 15.35 -15.54
N GLU A 60 1.65 15.59 -14.24
CA GLU A 60 1.35 16.89 -13.62
C GLU A 60 2.29 17.98 -14.14
N GLN A 61 3.60 17.72 -14.17
CA GLN A 61 4.59 18.64 -14.71
C GLN A 61 4.36 18.92 -16.21
N SER A 62 3.99 17.91 -16.98
CA SER A 62 3.64 18.09 -18.40
C SER A 62 2.45 19.05 -18.58
N MET A 63 1.45 18.97 -17.70
CA MET A 63 0.29 19.85 -17.73
C MET A 63 0.63 21.26 -17.24
N LEU A 64 1.25 21.38 -16.06
CA LEU A 64 1.46 22.65 -15.37
C LEU A 64 2.62 23.46 -15.96
N CYS A 65 3.73 22.79 -16.28
CA CYS A 65 4.94 23.44 -16.78
C CYS A 65 5.05 23.38 -18.30
N GLY A 66 4.60 22.28 -18.91
CA GLY A 66 4.62 22.10 -20.37
C GLY A 66 3.42 22.69 -21.10
N GLY A 67 2.37 23.09 -20.38
CA GLY A 67 1.13 23.63 -20.97
C GLY A 67 0.32 22.62 -21.78
N PHE A 68 0.59 21.33 -21.65
CA PHE A 68 -0.13 20.29 -22.39
C PHE A 68 -1.52 20.03 -21.78
N SER A 69 -2.50 19.77 -22.64
CA SER A 69 -3.84 19.41 -22.16
C SER A 69 -3.85 18.07 -21.40
N PRO A 70 -4.73 17.89 -20.39
CA PRO A 70 -4.86 16.61 -19.70
C PRO A 70 -5.17 15.45 -20.65
N ALA A 71 -5.95 15.70 -21.70
CA ALA A 71 -6.30 14.69 -22.70
C ALA A 71 -5.07 14.22 -23.52
N SER A 72 -4.23 15.16 -23.97
CA SER A 72 -3.01 14.82 -24.73
C SER A 72 -1.98 14.12 -23.85
N VAL A 73 -1.80 14.55 -22.59
CA VAL A 73 -0.90 13.90 -21.64
C VAL A 73 -1.34 12.46 -21.37
N ARG A 74 -2.63 12.26 -21.08
CA ARG A 74 -3.19 10.91 -20.88
C ARG A 74 -3.02 10.03 -22.11
N ALA A 75 -3.37 10.53 -23.30
CA ALA A 75 -3.26 9.75 -24.53
C ALA A 75 -1.82 9.37 -24.85
N HIS A 76 -0.85 10.25 -24.60
CA HIS A 76 0.56 9.93 -24.80
C HIS A 76 1.06 8.90 -23.78
N TRP A 77 0.71 9.07 -22.50
CA TRP A 77 1.07 8.12 -21.45
C TRP A 77 0.54 6.72 -21.73
N GLU A 78 -0.73 6.61 -22.11
CA GLU A 78 -1.37 5.34 -22.43
C GLU A 78 -0.65 4.62 -23.58
N ARG A 79 -0.28 5.36 -24.64
CA ARG A 79 0.48 4.79 -25.76
C ARG A 79 1.86 4.26 -25.34
N ASP A 80 2.52 4.94 -24.42
CA ASP A 80 3.91 4.63 -24.06
C ASP A 80 4.03 3.55 -22.97
N PHE A 81 3.07 3.52 -22.03
CA PHE A 81 3.17 2.72 -20.80
C PHE A 81 1.92 1.89 -20.48
N GLY A 82 0.74 2.21 -21.04
CA GLY A 82 -0.55 1.69 -20.54
C GLY A 82 -0.65 0.17 -20.49
N ALA A 83 -0.29 -0.52 -21.56
CA ALA A 83 -0.30 -1.98 -21.60
C ALA A 83 0.65 -2.63 -20.58
N ARG A 84 1.81 -2.01 -20.37
CA ARG A 84 2.87 -2.50 -19.48
C ARG A 84 2.53 -2.26 -18.02
N GLU A 85 2.06 -1.06 -17.68
CA GLU A 85 1.52 -0.73 -16.35
C GLU A 85 0.38 -1.69 -15.98
N SER A 86 -0.54 -1.93 -16.92
CA SER A 86 -1.66 -2.86 -16.71
C SER A 86 -1.21 -4.30 -16.44
N ALA A 87 -0.21 -4.79 -17.18
CA ALA A 87 0.34 -6.13 -16.98
C ALA A 87 1.04 -6.27 -15.61
N VAL A 88 1.81 -5.26 -15.21
CA VAL A 88 2.45 -5.19 -13.89
C VAL A 88 1.40 -5.17 -12.78
N ALA A 89 0.41 -4.29 -12.87
CA ALA A 89 -0.67 -4.20 -11.89
C ALA A 89 -1.42 -5.53 -11.76
N ALA A 90 -1.80 -6.16 -12.88
CA ALA A 90 -2.46 -7.46 -12.89
C ALA A 90 -1.62 -8.54 -12.19
N ARG A 91 -0.31 -8.58 -12.45
CA ARG A 91 0.57 -9.56 -11.79
C ARG A 91 0.77 -9.29 -10.30
N LEU A 92 0.86 -8.03 -9.90
CA LEU A 92 0.92 -7.64 -8.49
C LEU A 92 -0.38 -8.00 -7.76
N ILE A 93 -1.54 -7.76 -8.38
CA ILE A 93 -2.86 -8.14 -7.84
C ILE A 93 -2.93 -9.65 -7.66
N ALA A 94 -2.49 -10.43 -8.65
CA ALA A 94 -2.48 -11.89 -8.54
C ALA A 94 -1.59 -12.41 -7.40
N ARG A 95 -0.51 -11.69 -7.06
CA ARG A 95 0.46 -12.10 -6.03
C ARG A 95 0.12 -11.60 -4.62
N HIS A 96 -0.40 -10.38 -4.51
CA HIS A 96 -0.57 -9.67 -3.24
C HIS A 96 -2.03 -9.33 -2.89
N GLY A 97 -2.96 -9.52 -3.83
CA GLY A 97 -4.35 -9.11 -3.71
C GLY A 97 -4.59 -7.65 -4.14
N ALA A 98 -5.82 -7.36 -4.56
CA ALA A 98 -6.19 -6.05 -5.09
C ALA A 98 -6.10 -4.93 -4.03
N ASP A 99 -6.42 -5.23 -2.77
CA ASP A 99 -6.40 -4.23 -1.69
C ASP A 99 -4.96 -3.80 -1.35
N ALA A 100 -4.00 -4.72 -1.40
CA ALA A 100 -2.59 -4.39 -1.18
C ALA A 100 -2.03 -3.50 -2.30
N VAL A 101 -2.40 -3.77 -3.55
CA VAL A 101 -2.01 -2.95 -4.70
C VAL A 101 -2.64 -1.56 -4.61
N ARG A 102 -3.93 -1.48 -4.29
CA ARG A 102 -4.63 -0.20 -4.08
C ARG A 102 -4.03 0.60 -2.93
N GLY A 103 -3.63 -0.06 -1.85
CA GLY A 103 -2.92 0.58 -0.73
C GLY A 103 -1.54 1.12 -1.11
N ALA A 104 -0.87 0.53 -2.10
CA ALA A 104 0.40 1.01 -2.62
C ALA A 104 0.25 2.19 -3.60
N GLU A 105 -0.93 2.40 -4.17
CA GLU A 105 -1.24 3.54 -5.05
C GLU A 105 -1.45 4.85 -4.28
N VAL A 106 -1.47 4.82 -2.94
CA VAL A 106 -1.86 5.95 -2.11
C VAL A 106 -0.95 7.17 -2.27
N ASP A 107 -1.60 8.30 -2.51
CA ASP A 107 -1.08 9.59 -2.91
C ASP A 107 -0.25 10.30 -1.83
N ALA A 108 1.08 10.28 -1.95
CA ALA A 108 1.91 11.32 -1.35
C ALA A 108 2.00 12.50 -2.33
N GLY A 109 1.13 13.50 -2.18
CA GLY A 109 1.17 14.71 -2.99
C GLY A 109 2.46 15.49 -2.70
N ARG A 110 3.37 15.57 -3.68
CA ARG A 110 4.51 16.48 -3.62
C ARG A 110 4.39 17.47 -4.77
N SER A 111 4.14 18.73 -4.45
CA SER A 111 4.31 19.82 -5.41
C SER A 111 5.79 19.89 -5.79
N VAL A 112 6.07 19.95 -7.09
CA VAL A 112 7.42 20.06 -7.64
C VAL A 112 7.50 21.34 -8.46
N ASP A 113 8.56 22.12 -8.25
CA ASP A 113 8.78 23.37 -8.98
C ASP A 113 8.97 23.11 -10.47
N CYS A 114 8.47 24.02 -11.30
CA CYS A 114 8.71 23.99 -12.74
C CYS A 114 10.15 24.46 -13.03
N PRO A 115 11.04 23.58 -13.53
CA PRO A 115 12.37 24.02 -13.95
C PRO A 115 12.25 24.91 -15.21
N GLU A 116 13.22 25.81 -15.38
CA GLU A 116 13.30 26.72 -16.54
C GLU A 116 13.41 25.95 -17.87
N VAL A 117 14.09 24.79 -17.84
CA VAL A 117 14.12 23.83 -18.94
C VAL A 117 13.47 22.52 -18.45
N PRO A 118 12.36 22.08 -19.06
CA PRO A 118 11.73 20.81 -18.73
C PRO A 118 12.68 19.65 -19.02
N ASP A 119 13.11 18.93 -17.98
CA ASP A 119 13.75 17.64 -18.15
C ASP A 119 12.72 16.50 -18.13
N LEU A 120 13.11 15.33 -18.65
CA LEU A 120 12.28 14.14 -18.64
C LEU A 120 12.58 13.24 -17.42
N HIS A 121 13.15 13.78 -16.34
CA HIS A 121 13.68 12.99 -15.22
C HIS A 121 12.61 12.08 -14.61
N TRP A 122 11.44 12.65 -14.27
CA TRP A 122 10.34 11.91 -13.66
C TRP A 122 9.83 10.79 -14.54
N ARG A 123 9.68 11.07 -15.85
CA ARG A 123 9.28 10.08 -16.86
C ARG A 123 10.33 8.96 -16.99
N HIS A 124 11.61 9.28 -16.95
CA HIS A 124 12.69 8.29 -16.99
C HIS A 124 12.70 7.41 -15.73
N GLN A 125 12.52 7.99 -14.54
CA GLN A 125 12.43 7.21 -13.31
C GLN A 125 11.23 6.27 -13.31
N HIS A 126 10.07 6.75 -13.77
CA HIS A 126 8.90 5.91 -13.98
C HIS A 126 9.22 4.72 -14.90
N ALA A 127 9.76 4.97 -16.10
CA ALA A 127 10.08 3.93 -17.07
C ALA A 127 11.11 2.91 -16.53
N ARG A 128 12.08 3.38 -15.75
CA ARG A 128 13.09 2.53 -15.10
C ARG A 128 12.47 1.62 -14.04
N LEU A 129 11.58 2.14 -13.18
CA LEU A 129 10.92 1.33 -12.17
C LEU A 129 9.90 0.35 -12.79
N LEU A 130 9.19 0.77 -13.84
CA LEU A 130 8.33 -0.12 -14.62
C LEU A 130 9.14 -1.29 -15.18
N ARG A 131 10.28 -1.02 -15.81
CA ARG A 131 11.16 -2.09 -16.33
C ARG A 131 11.69 -3.00 -15.22
N LEU A 132 12.03 -2.46 -14.07
CA LEU A 132 12.44 -3.24 -12.91
C LEU A 132 11.33 -4.21 -12.46
N LEU A 133 10.09 -3.74 -12.37
CA LEU A 133 8.95 -4.57 -12.01
C LEU A 133 8.69 -5.65 -13.05
N GLU A 134 8.73 -5.30 -14.35
CA GLU A 134 8.57 -6.28 -15.43
C GLU A 134 9.57 -7.44 -15.32
N MET A 135 10.85 -7.13 -15.07
CA MET A 135 11.88 -8.15 -14.88
C MET A 135 11.64 -9.00 -13.63
N ARG A 136 11.29 -8.38 -12.50
CA ARG A 136 11.03 -9.09 -11.23
C ARG A 136 9.78 -9.96 -11.28
N LEU A 137 8.82 -9.61 -12.14
CA LEU A 137 7.53 -10.29 -12.29
C LEU A 137 7.49 -11.27 -13.47
N GLY A 138 8.57 -11.36 -14.25
CA GLY A 138 8.67 -12.26 -15.42
C GLY A 138 7.75 -11.85 -16.57
N LEU A 139 7.65 -10.55 -16.84
CA LEU A 139 6.88 -9.95 -17.93
C LEU A 139 7.76 -9.41 -19.07
N ALA A 140 9.09 -9.54 -18.94
CA ALA A 140 10.12 -8.88 -19.72
C ALA A 140 10.85 -9.78 -20.71
#